data_AF-A0AB34KWH4-F1
#
_entry.id   AF-A0AB34KWH4-F1
#
_cell.length_a   1.000
_cell.length_b   1.000
_cell.length_c   1.000
_cell.angle_alpha   90.00
_cell.angle_beta   90.00
_cell.angle_gamma   90.00
#
_symmetry.space_group_name_H-M   'P 1'
#
loop_
_entity.id
_entity.type
_entity.pdbx_description
1 polymer ?
#
loop_
_entity_poly.entity_id
_entity_poly.type
_entity_poly.pdbx_seq_one_letter_code
_entity_poly.pdbx_strand_id
1 'polypeptide(L)'
;MASQNQQISTSTVILATAGTLAAGALAYAVYFDYRRRSDPEFRKSLKKQHKKVSKAKEEEAKAAEKGQKERIKQAVEEANEEGFPRDPEETEGYFMQEVARGEGMCQDGSDPVDAALCFYKALKVYPQPRELITIYDKTVPKPILDILAEMIAVDPSISVSSSTAGADSSNVE
;
A
#
# COMPACT_ATOMS: atom_id res chain seq x y z
N MET A 1 45.81 62.86 -39.03
CA MET A 1 45.01 61.77 -38.45
C MET A 1 45.75 61.27 -37.22
N ALA A 2 45.27 61.57 -36.02
CA ALA A 2 45.94 61.15 -34.79
C ALA A 2 45.46 59.74 -34.39
N SER A 3 46.34 58.75 -34.49
CA SER A 3 46.05 57.38 -34.04
C SER A 3 46.12 57.34 -32.51
N GLN A 4 44.97 57.24 -31.84
CA GLN A 4 44.96 57.05 -30.38
C GLN A 4 45.45 55.63 -30.04
N ASN A 5 46.55 55.55 -29.30
CA ASN A 5 47.06 54.28 -28.78
C ASN A 5 46.26 53.87 -27.53
N GLN A 6 45.32 52.94 -27.70
CA GLN A 6 44.38 52.56 -26.64
C GLN A 6 45.05 51.58 -25.66
N GLN A 7 45.53 52.10 -24.52
CA GLN A 7 46.11 51.27 -23.46
C GLN A 7 45.02 50.40 -22.82
N ILE A 8 45.16 49.08 -22.91
CA ILE A 8 44.21 48.11 -22.36
C ILE A 8 44.34 48.08 -20.83
N SER A 9 43.23 48.31 -20.12
CA SER A 9 43.21 48.26 -18.65
C SER A 9 43.40 46.84 -18.13
N THR A 10 44.14 46.69 -17.03
CA THR A 10 44.34 45.40 -16.35
C THR A 10 43.01 44.80 -15.87
N SER A 11 42.04 45.62 -15.48
CA SER A 11 40.68 45.18 -15.14
C SER A 11 39.97 44.53 -16.33
N THR A 12 40.18 45.03 -17.55
CA THR A 12 39.65 44.43 -18.79
C THR A 12 40.28 43.07 -19.06
N VAL A 13 41.59 42.93 -18.83
CA VAL A 13 42.30 41.65 -18.97
C VAL A 13 41.80 40.63 -17.94
N ILE A 14 41.66 41.01 -16.67
CA ILE A 14 41.16 40.14 -15.60
C ILE A 14 39.70 39.72 -15.85
N LEU A 15 38.84 40.65 -16.28
CA LEU A 15 37.44 40.32 -16.58
C LEU A 15 37.33 39.37 -17.79
N ALA A 16 38.14 39.57 -18.83
CA ALA A 16 38.18 38.71 -19.99
C ALA A 16 38.68 37.28 -19.64
N THR A 17 39.74 37.15 -18.86
CA THR A 17 40.26 35.83 -18.45
C THR A 17 39.32 35.11 -17.48
N ALA A 18 38.73 35.81 -16.50
CA ALA A 18 37.72 35.24 -15.63
C ALA A 18 36.48 34.76 -16.40
N GLY A 19 36.03 35.56 -17.39
CA GLY A 19 34.92 35.20 -18.27
C GLY A 19 35.18 33.95 -19.11
N THR A 20 36.38 33.82 -19.72
CA THR A 20 36.73 32.64 -20.51
C THR A 20 36.90 31.38 -19.65
N LEU A 21 37.45 31.48 -18.44
CA LEU A 21 37.55 30.36 -17.50
C LEU A 21 36.17 29.90 -17.02
N ALA A 22 35.27 30.82 -16.66
CA ALA A 22 33.91 30.50 -16.26
C ALA A 22 33.11 29.85 -17.41
N ALA A 23 33.22 30.38 -18.63
CA ALA A 23 32.58 29.80 -19.82
C ALA A 23 33.13 28.40 -20.14
N GLY A 24 34.46 28.20 -20.05
CA GLY A 24 35.10 26.90 -20.22
C GLY A 24 34.65 25.85 -19.19
N ALA A 25 34.55 26.25 -17.92
CA ALA A 25 34.05 25.38 -16.86
C ALA A 25 32.58 24.97 -17.06
N LEU A 26 31.71 25.92 -17.45
CA LEU A 26 30.31 25.64 -17.77
C LEU A 26 30.17 24.72 -18.99
N ALA A 27 30.92 24.99 -20.07
CA ALA A 27 30.94 24.15 -21.27
C ALA A 27 31.40 22.72 -20.96
N TYR A 28 32.44 22.57 -20.13
CA TYR A 28 32.90 21.26 -19.67
C TYR A 28 31.86 20.54 -18.79
N ALA A 29 31.18 21.25 -17.88
CA ALA A 29 30.13 20.66 -17.05
C ALA A 29 28.96 20.12 -17.90
N VAL A 30 28.52 20.88 -18.91
CA VAL A 30 27.48 20.46 -19.87
C VAL A 30 27.95 19.25 -20.68
N TYR A 31 29.18 19.28 -21.23
CA TYR A 31 29.75 18.15 -21.96
C TYR A 31 29.86 16.89 -21.08
N PHE A 32 30.31 17.04 -19.84
CA PHE A 32 30.49 15.94 -18.91
C PHE A 32 29.15 15.28 -18.53
N ASP A 33 28.12 16.07 -18.22
CA ASP A 33 26.79 15.51 -17.93
C ASP A 33 26.16 14.86 -19.17
N TYR A 34 26.33 15.45 -20.37
CA TYR A 34 25.90 14.83 -21.62
C TYR A 34 26.61 13.49 -21.88
N ARG A 35 27.94 13.44 -21.72
CA ARG A 35 28.73 12.20 -21.88
C ARG A 35 28.32 11.13 -20.87
N ARG A 36 28.09 11.51 -19.61
CA ARG A 36 27.60 10.60 -18.56
C ARG A 36 26.21 10.03 -18.87
N ARG A 37 25.27 10.87 -19.34
CA ARG A 37 23.90 10.43 -19.70
C ARG A 37 23.83 9.61 -20.98
N SER A 38 24.82 9.76 -21.87
CA SER A 38 24.92 9.04 -23.14
C SER A 38 25.61 7.68 -23.03
N ASP A 39 26.21 7.35 -21.88
CA ASP A 39 26.92 6.09 -21.66
C ASP A 39 25.95 4.88 -21.63
N PRO A 40 26.15 3.86 -22.50
CA PRO A 40 25.34 2.65 -22.50
C PRO A 40 25.36 1.87 -21.17
N GLU A 41 26.48 1.85 -20.44
CA GLU A 41 26.57 1.13 -19.16
C GLU A 41 25.83 1.87 -18.04
N PHE A 42 25.82 3.21 -18.04
CA PHE A 42 24.98 3.99 -17.12
C PHE A 42 23.49 3.72 -17.36
N ARG A 43 23.06 3.64 -18.62
CA ARG A 43 21.67 3.29 -18.95
C ARG A 43 21.32 1.85 -18.57
N LYS A 44 22.26 0.91 -18.68
CA LYS A 44 22.09 -0.48 -18.20
C LYS A 44 22.03 -0.55 -16.68
N SER A 45 22.86 0.20 -15.95
CA SER A 45 22.88 0.19 -14.48
C SER A 45 21.59 0.79 -13.90
N LEU A 46 21.08 1.89 -14.45
CA LEU A 46 19.78 2.45 -14.07
C LEU A 46 18.63 1.46 -14.30
N LYS A 47 18.58 0.78 -15.47
CA LYS A 47 17.58 -0.27 -15.74
C LYS A 47 17.67 -1.43 -14.75
N LYS A 48 18.90 -1.87 -14.40
CA LYS A 48 19.13 -2.91 -13.39
C LYS A 48 18.69 -2.45 -12.00
N GLN A 49 18.98 -1.21 -11.60
CA GLN A 49 18.55 -0.64 -10.32
C GLN A 49 17.03 -0.52 -10.24
N HIS A 50 16.37 0.06 -11.25
CA HIS A 50 14.91 0.15 -11.29
C HIS A 50 14.24 -1.23 -11.22
N LYS A 51 14.75 -2.22 -11.95
CA LYS A 51 14.25 -3.61 -11.89
C LYS A 51 14.49 -4.28 -10.53
N LYS A 52 15.58 -3.94 -9.82
CA LYS A 52 15.84 -4.41 -8.45
C LYS A 52 14.88 -3.76 -7.46
N VAL A 53 14.67 -2.44 -7.53
CA VAL A 53 13.76 -1.72 -6.63
C VAL A 53 12.31 -2.14 -6.87
N SER A 54 11.87 -2.34 -8.13
CA SER A 54 10.52 -2.81 -8.41
C SER A 54 10.30 -4.24 -7.89
N LYS A 55 11.28 -5.12 -8.05
CA LYS A 55 11.25 -6.49 -7.50
C LYS A 55 11.25 -6.50 -5.98
N ALA A 56 12.10 -5.71 -5.33
CA ALA A 56 12.14 -5.59 -3.88
C ALA A 56 10.78 -5.13 -3.33
N LYS A 57 10.17 -4.10 -3.93
CA LYS A 57 8.82 -3.65 -3.56
C LYS A 57 7.73 -4.70 -3.78
N GLU A 58 7.82 -5.48 -4.85
CA GLU A 58 6.87 -6.57 -5.13
C GLU A 58 7.04 -7.73 -4.14
N GLU A 59 8.28 -8.07 -3.80
CA GLU A 59 8.65 -9.11 -2.83
C GLU A 59 8.28 -8.69 -1.40
N GLU A 60 8.50 -7.41 -1.03
CA GLU A 60 8.05 -6.79 0.23
C GLU A 60 6.52 -6.76 0.34
N ALA A 61 5.80 -6.33 -0.71
CA ALA A 61 4.34 -6.34 -0.72
C ALA A 61 3.76 -7.76 -0.56
N LYS A 62 4.34 -8.74 -1.27
CA LYS A 62 3.95 -10.16 -1.14
C LYS A 62 4.31 -10.76 0.22
N ALA A 63 5.40 -10.31 0.85
CA ALA A 63 5.75 -10.72 2.21
C ALA A 63 4.79 -10.11 3.24
N ALA A 64 4.42 -8.84 3.09
CA ALA A 64 3.42 -8.17 3.93
C ALA A 64 2.04 -8.83 3.80
N GLU A 65 1.58 -9.13 2.59
CA GLU A 65 0.31 -9.84 2.33
C GLU A 65 0.30 -11.23 3.00
N LYS A 66 1.40 -12.00 2.89
CA LYS A 66 1.53 -13.29 3.57
C LYS A 66 1.52 -13.16 5.09
N GLY A 67 2.29 -12.22 5.65
CA GLY A 67 2.32 -11.97 7.09
C GLY A 67 0.96 -11.54 7.63
N GLN A 68 0.21 -10.73 6.87
CA GLN A 68 -1.16 -10.36 7.22
C GLN A 68 -2.08 -11.59 7.21
N LYS A 69 -2.00 -12.44 6.19
CA LYS A 69 -2.78 -13.70 6.09
C LYS A 69 -2.43 -14.71 7.19
N GLU A 70 -1.18 -14.76 7.62
CA GLU A 70 -0.76 -15.59 8.76
C GLU A 70 -1.31 -15.04 10.09
N ARG A 71 -1.25 -13.71 10.31
CA ARG A 71 -1.90 -13.05 11.47
C ARG A 71 -3.40 -13.30 11.50
N ILE A 72 -4.09 -13.13 10.37
CA ILE A 72 -5.54 -13.35 10.25
C ILE A 72 -5.90 -14.78 10.67
N LYS A 73 -5.16 -15.78 10.19
CA LYS A 73 -5.40 -17.19 10.54
C LYS A 73 -5.19 -17.46 12.03
N GLN A 74 -4.09 -17.00 12.60
CA GLN A 74 -3.78 -17.18 14.02
C GLN A 74 -4.85 -16.55 14.91
N ALA A 75 -5.30 -15.34 14.58
CA ALA A 75 -6.29 -14.63 15.36
C ALA A 75 -7.71 -15.26 15.24
N VAL A 76 -8.04 -15.86 14.10
CA VAL A 76 -9.27 -16.67 13.92
C VAL A 76 -9.18 -18.01 14.66
N GLU A 77 -8.03 -18.66 14.67
CA GLU A 77 -7.77 -19.91 15.40
C GLU A 77 -7.89 -19.68 16.92
N GLU A 78 -7.22 -18.65 17.45
CA GLU A 78 -7.31 -18.22 18.85
C GLU A 78 -8.77 -17.90 19.25
N ALA A 79 -9.49 -17.11 18.45
CA ALA A 79 -10.90 -16.79 18.70
C ALA A 79 -11.82 -18.03 18.69
N ASN A 80 -11.45 -19.09 17.98
CA ASN A 80 -12.18 -20.36 17.98
C ASN A 80 -11.80 -21.26 19.16
N GLU A 81 -10.56 -21.21 19.63
CA GLU A 81 -10.08 -21.92 20.83
C GLU A 81 -10.62 -21.31 22.13
N GLU A 82 -10.72 -19.98 22.23
CA GLU A 82 -11.38 -19.26 23.33
C GLU A 82 -12.84 -19.73 23.53
N GLY A 83 -13.50 -20.06 22.42
CA GLY A 83 -14.91 -20.44 22.38
C GLY A 83 -15.86 -19.24 22.53
N PHE A 84 -17.15 -19.51 22.37
CA PHE A 84 -18.21 -18.50 22.33
C PHE A 84 -19.27 -18.77 23.41
N PRO A 85 -19.88 -17.72 24.02
CA PRO A 85 -21.02 -17.87 24.91
C PRO A 85 -22.17 -18.63 24.22
N ARG A 86 -22.84 -19.49 24.98
CA ARG A 86 -23.97 -20.30 24.48
C ARG A 86 -25.31 -19.98 25.14
N ASP A 87 -25.29 -19.23 26.23
CA ASP A 87 -26.52 -18.76 26.87
C ASP A 87 -27.01 -17.49 26.17
N PRO A 88 -28.29 -17.41 25.76
CA PRO A 88 -28.79 -16.29 24.95
C PRO A 88 -28.59 -14.91 25.58
N GLU A 89 -28.61 -14.78 26.91
CA GLU A 89 -28.42 -13.50 27.59
C GLU A 89 -26.94 -13.05 27.52
N GLU A 90 -26.01 -13.98 27.72
CA GLU A 90 -24.56 -13.74 27.55
C GLU A 90 -24.19 -13.51 26.07
N THR A 91 -24.83 -14.24 25.15
CA THR A 91 -24.62 -14.15 23.70
C THR A 91 -25.00 -12.77 23.15
N GLU A 92 -26.13 -12.19 23.59
CA GLU A 92 -26.54 -10.83 23.18
C GLU A 92 -25.57 -9.76 23.72
N GLY A 93 -25.17 -9.86 24.99
CA GLY A 93 -24.18 -8.95 25.59
C GLY A 93 -22.83 -8.98 24.88
N TYR A 94 -22.32 -10.18 24.57
CA TYR A 94 -21.07 -10.38 23.84
C TYR A 94 -21.14 -9.83 22.40
N PHE A 95 -22.26 -10.08 21.70
CA PHE A 95 -22.50 -9.53 20.37
C PHE A 95 -22.42 -7.99 20.36
N MET A 96 -23.15 -7.34 21.27
CA MET A 96 -23.19 -5.88 21.35
C MET A 96 -21.83 -5.29 21.73
N GLN A 97 -21.07 -5.96 22.60
CA GLN A 97 -19.72 -5.55 22.99
C GLN A 97 -18.74 -5.64 21.81
N GLU A 98 -18.72 -6.74 21.07
CA GLU A 98 -17.81 -6.92 19.93
C GLU A 98 -18.16 -5.99 18.76
N VAL A 99 -19.45 -5.77 18.46
CA VAL A 99 -19.86 -4.78 17.45
C VAL A 99 -19.42 -3.37 17.85
N ALA A 100 -19.69 -2.93 19.09
CA ALA A 100 -19.28 -1.60 19.55
C ALA A 100 -17.75 -1.43 19.54
N ARG A 101 -16.98 -2.49 19.87
CA ARG A 101 -15.51 -2.48 19.80
C ARG A 101 -15.01 -2.39 18.36
N GLY A 102 -15.58 -3.18 17.44
CA GLY A 102 -15.25 -3.14 16.01
C GLY A 102 -15.55 -1.78 15.38
N GLU A 103 -16.72 -1.20 15.68
CA GLU A 103 -17.09 0.14 15.21
C GLU A 103 -16.19 1.24 15.77
N GLY A 104 -15.80 1.16 17.05
CA GLY A 104 -14.81 2.07 17.64
C GLY A 104 -13.45 2.00 16.92
N MET A 105 -12.93 0.80 16.68
CA MET A 105 -11.69 0.59 15.93
C MET A 105 -11.77 1.12 14.49
N CYS A 106 -12.95 1.07 13.84
CA CYS A 106 -13.17 1.68 12.53
C CYS A 106 -13.08 3.22 12.56
N GLN A 107 -13.50 3.87 13.65
CA GLN A 107 -13.46 5.32 13.81
C GLN A 107 -12.05 5.82 14.19
N ASP A 108 -11.37 5.12 15.09
CA ASP A 108 -10.05 5.48 15.58
C ASP A 108 -8.91 5.18 14.57
N GLY A 109 -9.20 4.41 13.52
CA GLY A 109 -8.21 3.99 12.52
C GLY A 109 -7.18 3.00 13.07
N SER A 110 -7.64 2.11 13.97
CA SER A 110 -6.83 1.05 14.58
C SER A 110 -6.49 -0.08 13.57
N ASP A 111 -5.78 -1.13 14.00
CA ASP A 111 -5.42 -2.24 13.09
C ASP A 111 -6.69 -2.85 12.45
N PRO A 112 -6.85 -2.81 11.12
CA PRO A 112 -8.04 -3.30 10.46
C PRO A 112 -8.22 -4.83 10.61
N VAL A 113 -7.16 -5.57 10.98
CA VAL A 113 -7.27 -6.99 11.34
C VAL A 113 -8.03 -7.17 12.65
N ASP A 114 -7.72 -6.37 13.67
CA ASP A 114 -8.37 -6.46 14.99
C ASP A 114 -9.83 -6.00 14.91
N ALA A 115 -10.12 -4.98 14.10
CA ALA A 115 -11.49 -4.54 13.81
C ALA A 115 -12.31 -5.65 13.11
N ALA A 116 -11.73 -6.30 12.09
CA ALA A 116 -12.38 -7.42 11.40
C ALA A 116 -12.62 -8.61 12.34
N LEU A 117 -11.69 -8.90 13.26
CA LEU A 117 -11.84 -9.96 14.26
C LEU A 117 -13.04 -9.71 15.19
N CYS A 118 -13.32 -8.47 15.56
CA CYS A 118 -14.51 -8.12 16.35
C CYS A 118 -15.80 -8.47 15.58
N PHE A 119 -15.89 -8.09 14.31
CA PHE A 119 -17.04 -8.40 13.47
C PHE A 119 -17.17 -9.92 13.17
N TYR A 120 -16.06 -10.64 13.08
CA TYR A 120 -16.02 -12.11 12.99
C TYR A 120 -16.57 -12.77 14.27
N LYS A 121 -16.12 -12.32 15.45
CA LYS A 121 -16.63 -12.79 16.75
C LYS A 121 -18.14 -12.54 16.87
N ALA A 122 -18.61 -11.36 16.46
CA ALA A 122 -20.04 -11.04 16.39
C ALA A 122 -20.83 -11.94 15.42
N LEU A 123 -20.26 -12.30 14.26
CA LEU A 123 -20.91 -13.22 13.31
C LEU A 123 -21.05 -14.66 13.83
N LYS A 124 -20.14 -15.12 14.69
CA LYS A 124 -20.18 -16.47 15.30
C LYS A 124 -21.32 -16.65 16.30
N VAL A 125 -21.68 -15.59 17.01
CA VAL A 125 -22.75 -15.60 18.03
C VAL A 125 -24.12 -15.25 17.47
N TYR A 126 -24.19 -14.66 16.26
CA TYR A 126 -25.45 -14.18 15.69
C TYR A 126 -26.26 -15.29 14.98
N PRO A 127 -27.57 -15.44 15.23
CA PRO A 127 -28.37 -16.55 14.70
C PRO A 127 -28.60 -16.50 13.17
N GLN A 128 -28.45 -15.33 12.53
CA GLN A 128 -28.69 -15.15 11.08
C GLN A 128 -27.53 -14.40 10.40
N PRO A 129 -26.32 -14.99 10.27
CA PRO A 129 -25.12 -14.28 9.82
C PRO A 129 -25.24 -13.63 8.43
N ARG A 130 -26.14 -14.13 7.56
CA ARG A 130 -26.39 -13.56 6.22
C ARG A 130 -27.03 -12.17 6.27
N GLU A 131 -27.93 -11.93 7.23
CA GLU A 131 -28.54 -10.61 7.42
C GLU A 131 -27.50 -9.62 7.93
N LEU A 132 -26.73 -10.02 8.93
CA LEU A 132 -25.68 -9.20 9.54
C LEU A 132 -24.58 -8.79 8.54
N ILE A 133 -24.14 -9.70 7.65
CA ILE A 133 -23.23 -9.37 6.54
C ILE A 133 -23.81 -8.29 5.61
N THR A 134 -25.12 -8.34 5.35
CA THR A 134 -25.81 -7.36 4.50
C THR A 134 -25.93 -5.97 5.16
N ILE A 135 -25.82 -5.91 6.48
CA ILE A 135 -25.70 -4.65 7.24
C ILE A 135 -24.25 -4.16 7.17
N TYR A 136 -23.27 -5.02 7.47
CA TYR A 136 -21.85 -4.65 7.43
C TYR A 136 -21.38 -4.16 6.07
N ASP A 137 -21.85 -4.73 4.95
CA ASP A 137 -21.55 -4.27 3.59
C ASP A 137 -21.93 -2.78 3.34
N LYS A 138 -22.84 -2.23 4.17
CA LYS A 138 -23.32 -0.84 4.10
C LYS A 138 -22.69 0.07 5.16
N THR A 139 -22.30 -0.46 6.31
CA THR A 139 -21.86 0.35 7.47
C THR A 139 -20.35 0.29 7.73
N VAL A 140 -19.67 -0.81 7.34
CA VAL A 140 -18.25 -1.05 7.65
C VAL A 140 -17.36 -0.65 6.46
N PRO A 141 -16.18 -0.03 6.67
CA PRO A 141 -15.25 0.29 5.59
C PRO A 141 -14.75 -0.94 4.82
N LYS A 142 -14.68 -0.83 3.48
CA LYS A 142 -14.23 -1.92 2.58
C LYS A 142 -12.95 -2.64 3.01
N PRO A 143 -11.85 -1.97 3.44
CA PRO A 143 -10.63 -2.68 3.84
C PRO A 143 -10.82 -3.67 5.00
N ILE A 144 -11.81 -3.44 5.86
CA ILE A 144 -12.15 -4.30 7.00
C ILE A 144 -13.08 -5.43 6.54
N LEU A 145 -14.00 -5.15 5.62
CA LEU A 145 -14.85 -6.16 4.97
C LEU A 145 -14.04 -7.18 4.15
N ASP A 146 -13.01 -6.72 3.42
CA ASP A 146 -12.13 -7.59 2.65
C ASP A 146 -11.38 -8.58 3.58
N ILE A 147 -10.87 -8.10 4.73
CA ILE A 147 -10.23 -8.94 5.75
C ILE A 147 -11.25 -9.89 6.41
N LEU A 148 -12.45 -9.41 6.71
CA LEU A 148 -13.53 -10.23 7.28
C LEU A 148 -13.93 -11.35 6.32
N ALA A 149 -13.94 -11.10 5.00
CA ALA A 149 -14.16 -12.13 4.00
C ALA A 149 -13.03 -13.18 3.97
N GLU A 150 -11.77 -12.77 4.16
CA GLU A 150 -10.66 -13.72 4.34
C GLU A 150 -10.81 -14.56 5.63
N MET A 151 -11.26 -13.96 6.74
CA MET A 151 -11.56 -14.68 8.00
C MET A 151 -12.66 -15.73 7.81
N ILE A 152 -13.78 -15.37 7.15
CA ILE A 152 -14.88 -16.28 6.83
C ILE A 152 -14.42 -17.40 5.87
N ALA A 153 -13.52 -17.11 4.92
CA ALA A 153 -12.97 -18.12 4.02
C ALA A 153 -12.03 -19.12 4.73
N VAL A 154 -11.43 -18.73 5.86
CA VAL A 154 -10.65 -19.62 6.73
C VAL A 154 -11.54 -20.49 7.62
N ASP A 155 -12.69 -19.98 8.08
CA ASP A 155 -13.62 -20.73 8.93
C ASP A 155 -14.95 -21.12 8.21
N PRO A 156 -15.07 -22.39 7.73
CA PRO A 156 -16.26 -22.86 7.03
C PRO A 156 -17.51 -23.06 7.92
N SER A 157 -17.43 -22.89 9.25
CA SER A 157 -18.60 -22.98 10.12
C SER A 157 -19.57 -21.82 9.91
N ILE A 158 -19.08 -20.65 9.45
CA ILE A 158 -19.93 -19.54 9.00
C ILE A 158 -20.38 -19.84 7.56
N SER A 159 -21.47 -20.60 7.40
CA SER A 159 -21.96 -21.09 6.10
C SER A 159 -22.63 -20.02 5.20
N VAL A 160 -21.83 -19.01 4.83
CA VAL A 160 -22.15 -18.01 3.80
C VAL A 160 -21.94 -18.64 2.43
N SER A 161 -22.93 -19.40 1.95
CA SER A 161 -22.94 -19.93 0.59
C SER A 161 -23.03 -18.78 -0.43
N SER A 162 -21.90 -18.17 -0.77
CA SER A 162 -21.84 -17.04 -1.67
C SER A 162 -22.25 -17.46 -3.08
N SER A 163 -23.40 -16.96 -3.53
CA SER A 163 -23.90 -17.17 -4.88
C SER A 163 -23.28 -16.13 -5.83
N THR A 164 -21.95 -16.17 -5.95
CA THR A 164 -21.15 -15.28 -6.82
C THR A 164 -20.26 -16.05 -7.80
N ALA A 165 -20.74 -17.21 -8.26
CA ALA A 165 -20.28 -17.83 -9.51
C ALA A 165 -20.98 -17.15 -10.71
N GLY A 166 -20.66 -15.86 -10.93
CA GLY A 166 -21.20 -15.01 -12.00
C GLY A 166 -20.24 -14.84 -13.17
N ALA A 167 -19.61 -15.94 -13.61
CA ALA A 167 -18.76 -15.95 -14.79
C ALA A 167 -19.58 -16.34 -16.02
N ASP A 168 -20.08 -15.35 -16.76
CA ASP A 168 -20.35 -15.51 -18.19
C ASP A 168 -19.97 -14.24 -18.96
N SER A 169 -18.91 -14.36 -19.74
CA SER A 169 -18.49 -13.35 -20.72
C SER A 169 -18.02 -14.06 -21.98
N SER A 170 -18.91 -14.86 -22.57
CA SER A 170 -18.61 -15.64 -23.77
C SER A 170 -19.84 -15.94 -24.62
N ASN A 171 -19.88 -15.39 -25.86
CA ASN A 171 -20.90 -15.63 -26.90
C ASN A 171 -22.30 -15.03 -26.56
N VAL A 172 -23.19 -14.59 -27.45
CA VAL A 172 -23.35 -14.56 -28.94
C VAL A 172 -23.78 -13.12 -29.30
N GLU A 173 -23.50 -12.54 -30.48
CA GLU A 173 -22.92 -13.06 -31.73
C GLU A 173 -21.62 -12.34 -32.11
#